data_AF-A0A2H9TCZ7-F1
#
_entry.id   AF-A0A2H9TCZ7-F1
#
_cell.length_a   1.000
_cell.length_b   1.000
_cell.length_c   1.000
_cell.angle_alpha   90.00
_cell.angle_beta   90.00
_cell.angle_gamma   90.00
#
_symmetry.space_group_name_H-M   'P 1'
#
loop_
_entity.id
_entity.type
_entity.pdbx_description
1 polymer ?
#
loop_
_entity_poly.entity_id
_entity_poly.type
_entity_poly.pdbx_seq_one_letter_code
_entity_poly.pdbx_strand_id
1 'polypeptide(L)'
;MKLLEYKKIMKQVVDSSFLSLKDIKIYILKFGFGFRYSARAEKEFFGYTIWINPHYQIYDKYELKGLLAHELCHIEEYIVKGKKWRIQNKRLCKDKKYNTEYEKSTDDRVIFEKGYGKELMKAREKREKIKDKNYELLKDTYYSSEDIKKKLRLLNTKIN
;
A
#
# COMPACT_ATOMS: atom_id res chain seq x y z
N MET A 1 -0.61 6.47 -17.25
CA MET A 1 -1.35 7.46 -16.42
C MET A 1 -0.44 8.65 -16.10
N LYS A 2 -0.94 9.89 -16.17
CA LYS A 2 -0.13 11.11 -15.89
C LYS A 2 0.01 11.32 -14.39
N LEU A 3 1.12 11.93 -13.93
CA LEU A 3 1.39 12.15 -12.49
C LEU A 3 0.27 12.91 -11.78
N LEU A 4 -0.36 13.86 -12.48
CA LEU A 4 -1.49 14.64 -11.96
C LEU A 4 -2.70 13.75 -11.62
N GLU A 5 -2.93 12.68 -12.37
CA GLU A 5 -4.02 11.74 -12.11
C GLU A 5 -3.76 10.92 -10.84
N TYR A 6 -2.52 10.48 -10.62
CA TYR A 6 -2.13 9.82 -9.37
C TYR A 6 -2.41 10.74 -8.17
N LYS A 7 -2.02 12.02 -8.26
CA LYS A 7 -2.24 13.00 -7.19
C LYS A 7 -3.74 13.18 -6.90
N LYS A 8 -4.57 13.24 -7.95
CA LYS A 8 -6.03 13.34 -7.81
C LYS A 8 -6.62 12.12 -7.09
N ILE A 9 -6.19 10.92 -7.46
CA ILE A 9 -6.68 9.68 -6.84
C ILE A 9 -6.21 9.57 -5.39
N MET A 10 -4.94 9.87 -5.10
CA MET A 10 -4.42 9.91 -3.73
C MET A 10 -5.22 10.89 -2.86
N LYS A 11 -5.48 12.10 -3.36
CA LYS A 11 -6.28 13.08 -2.62
C LYS A 11 -7.68 12.53 -2.29
N GLN A 12 -8.34 11.88 -3.23
CA GLN A 12 -9.65 11.23 -2.99
C GLN A 12 -9.57 10.17 -1.89
N VAL A 13 -8.54 9.32 -1.91
CA VAL A 13 -8.32 8.27 -0.90
C VAL A 13 -8.05 8.88 0.48
N VAL A 14 -7.22 9.93 0.54
CA VAL A 14 -6.92 10.64 1.80
C VAL A 14 -8.18 11.28 2.38
N ASP A 15 -8.91 12.03 1.55
CA ASP A 15 -10.08 12.79 1.99
C ASP A 15 -11.19 11.87 2.53
N SER A 16 -11.30 10.64 1.98
CA SER A 16 -12.34 9.67 2.37
C SER A 16 -12.00 8.85 3.62
N SER A 17 -10.75 8.40 3.77
CA SER A 17 -10.42 7.31 4.72
C SER A 17 -9.18 7.55 5.58
N PHE A 18 -8.43 8.64 5.36
CA PHE A 18 -7.22 8.96 6.10
C PHE A 18 -7.27 10.40 6.64
N LEU A 19 -8.20 10.64 7.57
CA LEU A 19 -8.39 11.96 8.19
C LEU A 19 -7.10 12.52 8.81
N SER A 20 -6.27 11.65 9.39
CA SER A 20 -4.96 11.98 9.97
C SER A 20 -3.94 12.52 8.96
N LEU A 21 -4.19 12.35 7.65
CA LEU A 21 -3.28 12.72 6.57
C LEU A 21 -3.73 13.96 5.79
N LYS A 22 -4.91 14.54 6.07
CA LYS A 22 -5.51 15.61 5.27
C LYS A 22 -4.62 16.84 5.08
N ASP A 23 -3.90 17.23 6.13
CA ASP A 23 -3.01 18.40 6.14
C ASP A 23 -1.53 18.03 5.99
N ILE A 24 -1.24 16.76 5.72
CA ILE A 24 0.13 16.26 5.59
C ILE A 24 0.61 16.40 4.16
N LYS A 25 1.82 16.95 3.99
CA LYS A 25 2.48 17.04 2.68
C LYS A 25 2.96 15.66 2.23
N ILE A 26 2.22 15.07 1.28
CA ILE A 26 2.55 13.81 0.62
C ILE A 26 2.79 14.07 -0.87
N TYR A 27 3.98 13.72 -1.35
CA TYR A 27 4.36 13.85 -2.75
C TYR A 27 4.29 12.50 -3.44
N ILE A 28 3.77 12.48 -4.68
CA ILE A 28 3.88 11.30 -5.54
C ILE A 28 5.04 11.51 -6.49
N LEU A 29 5.97 10.55 -6.50
CA LEU A 29 7.15 10.52 -7.35
C LEU A 29 7.16 9.23 -8.17
N LYS A 30 7.95 9.20 -9.25
CA LYS A 30 8.17 7.98 -10.03
C LYS A 30 9.54 7.42 -9.72
N PHE A 31 9.64 6.11 -9.53
CA PHE A 31 10.94 5.44 -9.44
C PHE A 31 11.72 5.56 -10.76
N GLY A 32 13.04 5.54 -10.65
CA GLY A 32 13.93 5.20 -11.77
C GLY A 32 13.80 3.72 -12.17
N PHE A 33 14.52 3.30 -13.20
CA PHE A 33 14.53 1.90 -13.63
C PHE A 33 15.10 0.97 -12.53
N GLY A 34 14.54 -0.24 -12.40
CA GLY A 34 15.13 -1.33 -11.59
C GLY A 34 14.56 -1.57 -10.19
N PHE A 35 13.57 -0.80 -9.74
CA PHE A 35 12.95 -1.00 -8.42
C PHE A 35 12.02 -2.22 -8.37
N ARG A 36 12.02 -2.93 -7.24
CA ARG A 36 11.29 -4.20 -7.07
C ARG A 36 9.81 -4.03 -6.75
N TYR A 37 9.43 -2.92 -6.12
CA TYR A 37 8.09 -2.67 -5.62
C TYR A 37 7.18 -2.01 -6.66
N SER A 38 5.86 -2.23 -6.54
CA SER A 38 4.83 -1.48 -7.30
C SER A 38 4.74 -0.03 -6.84
N ALA A 39 4.76 0.17 -5.52
CA ALA A 39 4.85 1.46 -4.87
C ALA A 39 5.66 1.34 -3.58
N ARG A 40 6.06 2.48 -3.00
CA ARG A 40 6.71 2.55 -1.68
C ARG A 40 6.48 3.89 -1.02
N ALA A 41 6.05 3.88 0.23
CA ALA A 41 6.03 5.04 1.10
C ALA A 41 7.36 5.26 1.83
N GLU A 42 7.86 6.49 1.79
CA GLU A 42 9.07 6.92 2.51
C GLU A 42 8.82 8.23 3.28
N LYS A 43 9.53 8.39 4.40
CA LYS A 43 9.53 9.62 5.19
C LYS A 43 10.74 10.46 4.79
N GLU A 44 10.47 11.70 4.39
CA GLU A 44 11.47 12.70 4.00
C GLU A 44 11.58 13.82 5.04
N PHE A 45 12.59 14.68 4.90
CA PHE A 45 12.76 15.84 5.78
C PHE A 45 11.60 16.85 5.65
N PHE A 46 11.06 17.05 4.45
CA PHE A 46 10.01 18.04 4.16
C PHE A 46 8.59 17.46 4.03
N GLY A 47 8.39 16.19 4.38
CA GLY A 47 7.10 15.51 4.25
C GLY A 47 7.25 14.02 4.00
N TYR A 48 6.35 13.46 3.19
CA TYR A 48 6.34 12.05 2.83
C TYR A 48 6.30 11.90 1.33
N THR A 49 6.86 10.80 0.83
CA THR A 49 6.85 10.46 -0.58
C THR A 49 6.18 9.11 -0.78
N ILE A 50 5.37 9.00 -1.82
CA ILE A 50 4.94 7.73 -2.38
C ILE A 50 5.60 7.61 -3.74
N TRP A 51 6.54 6.69 -3.84
CA TRP A 51 7.20 6.34 -5.08
C TRP A 51 6.37 5.31 -5.83
N ILE A 52 5.99 5.61 -7.07
CA ILE A 52 5.27 4.69 -7.95
C ILE A 52 6.22 4.18 -9.01
N ASN A 53 6.24 2.88 -9.23
CA ASN A 53 7.10 2.30 -10.24
C ASN A 53 6.42 2.36 -11.61
N PRO A 54 6.97 3.13 -12.56
CA PRO A 54 6.35 3.30 -13.88
C PRO A 54 6.36 2.01 -14.71
N HIS A 55 7.25 1.05 -14.41
CA HIS A 55 7.27 -0.27 -15.04
C HIS A 55 6.01 -1.09 -14.69
N TYR A 56 5.43 -0.81 -13.52
CA TYR A 56 4.18 -1.40 -13.06
C TYR A 56 3.00 -0.44 -13.26
N GLN A 57 3.02 0.35 -14.34
CA GLN A 57 1.88 1.16 -14.85
C GLN A 57 0.67 0.32 -15.31
N ILE A 58 0.56 -0.89 -14.78
CA ILE A 58 -0.50 -1.84 -15.06
C ILE A 58 -1.81 -1.43 -14.39
N TYR A 59 -1.77 -0.56 -13.37
CA TYR A 59 -2.96 -0.27 -12.58
C TYR A 59 -3.90 0.74 -13.23
N ASP A 60 -5.18 0.38 -13.32
CA ASP A 60 -6.25 1.33 -13.58
C ASP A 60 -6.56 2.18 -12.33
N LYS A 61 -7.54 3.08 -12.43
CA LYS A 61 -7.90 3.97 -11.31
C LYS A 61 -8.42 3.19 -10.09
N TYR A 62 -9.07 2.05 -10.30
CA TYR A 62 -9.65 1.24 -9.23
C TYR A 62 -8.55 0.51 -8.46
N GLU A 63 -7.68 -0.20 -9.17
CA GLU A 63 -6.56 -0.94 -8.59
C GLU A 63 -5.57 0.01 -7.91
N LEU A 64 -5.35 1.20 -8.50
CA LEU A 64 -4.45 2.21 -7.94
C LEU A 64 -4.95 2.75 -6.59
N LYS A 65 -6.26 2.83 -6.35
CA LYS A 65 -6.79 3.22 -5.03
C LYS A 65 -6.35 2.24 -3.94
N GLY A 66 -6.40 0.95 -4.23
CA GLY A 66 -5.98 -0.10 -3.29
C GLY A 66 -4.48 -0.04 -2.99
N LEU A 67 -3.67 0.13 -4.03
CA LEU A 67 -2.22 0.32 -3.88
C LEU A 67 -1.89 1.58 -3.07
N LEU A 68 -2.54 2.71 -3.37
CA LEU A 68 -2.30 3.96 -2.62
C LEU A 68 -2.80 3.85 -1.17
N ALA A 69 -3.92 3.19 -0.92
CA ALA A 69 -4.41 2.97 0.44
C ALA A 69 -3.39 2.16 1.28
N HIS A 70 -2.73 1.16 0.69
CA HIS A 70 -1.63 0.42 1.33
C HIS A 70 -0.49 1.35 1.74
N GLU A 71 0.03 2.13 0.80
CA GLU A 71 1.15 3.04 1.07
C GLU A 71 0.78 4.14 2.08
N LEU A 72 -0.46 4.64 2.03
CA LEU A 72 -0.97 5.61 2.98
C LEU A 72 -1.11 5.03 4.39
N CYS A 73 -1.42 3.73 4.53
CA CYS A 73 -1.42 3.06 5.84
C CYS A 73 -0.03 3.08 6.50
N HIS A 74 1.05 2.93 5.72
CA HIS A 74 2.41 3.09 6.23
C HIS A 74 2.66 4.53 6.69
N ILE A 75 2.29 5.53 5.89
CA ILE A 75 2.48 6.95 6.25
C ILE A 75 1.70 7.32 7.52
N GLU A 76 0.43 6.92 7.60
CA GLU A 76 -0.40 7.14 8.79
C GLU A 76 0.23 6.53 10.03
N GLU A 77 0.76 5.32 9.91
CA GLU A 77 1.46 4.66 11.01
C GLU A 77 2.76 5.35 11.40
N TYR A 78 3.51 5.89 10.44
CA TYR A 78 4.71 6.69 10.73
C TYR A 78 4.39 7.92 11.58
N ILE A 79 3.25 8.54 11.31
CA ILE A 79 2.75 9.70 12.04
C ILE A 79 2.31 9.29 13.44
N VAL A 80 1.46 8.26 13.54
CA VAL A 80 0.90 7.80 14.82
C VAL A 80 1.99 7.25 15.75
N LYS A 81 2.94 6.47 15.23
CA LYS A 81 4.00 5.84 16.04
C LYS A 81 5.21 6.75 16.28
N GLY A 82 5.40 7.79 15.46
CA GLY A 82 6.47 8.76 15.62
C GLY A 82 7.86 8.12 15.79
N LYS A 83 8.57 8.44 16.89
CA LYS A 83 9.93 7.92 17.15
C LYS A 83 10.00 6.40 17.30
N LYS A 84 8.92 5.74 17.75
CA LYS A 84 8.86 4.26 17.88
C LYS A 84 8.97 3.58 16.52
N TRP A 85 8.53 4.25 15.45
CA TRP A 85 8.68 3.76 14.08
C TRP A 85 10.14 3.48 13.71
N ARG A 86 11.10 4.33 14.14
CA ARG A 86 12.51 4.19 13.77
C ARG A 86 13.13 2.88 14.27
N ILE A 87 12.66 2.38 15.40
CA ILE A 87 13.10 1.10 15.97
C ILE A 87 12.47 -0.07 15.19
N GLN A 88 11.18 0.04 14.85
CA GLN A 88 10.46 -0.96 14.06
C GLN A 88 11.03 -1.06 12.64
N ASN A 89 11.34 0.07 12.00
CA ASN A 89 11.93 0.12 10.67
C ASN A 89 13.27 -0.63 10.58
N LYS A 90 14.12 -0.55 11.62
CA LYS A 90 15.37 -1.33 11.69
C LYS A 90 15.11 -2.84 11.73
N ARG A 91 14.01 -3.28 12.35
CA ARG A 91 13.61 -4.71 12.38
C ARG A 91 13.02 -5.14 11.04
N LEU A 92 12.19 -4.31 10.41
CA LEU A 92 11.62 -4.57 9.07
C LEU A 92 12.71 -4.87 8.04
N CYS A 93 13.84 -4.14 8.07
CA CYS A 93 14.93 -4.38 7.13
C CYS A 93 15.73 -5.67 7.39
N LYS A 94 15.69 -6.23 8.60
CA LYS A 94 16.57 -7.35 9.02
C LYS A 94 15.86 -8.67 9.22
N ASP A 95 14.57 -8.63 9.52
CA ASP A 95 13.77 -9.81 9.86
C ASP A 95 12.63 -9.97 8.85
N LYS A 96 12.76 -10.97 7.97
CA LYS A 96 11.77 -11.29 6.94
C LYS A 96 10.42 -11.64 7.55
N LYS A 97 10.38 -12.37 8.68
CA LYS A 97 9.12 -12.76 9.32
C LYS A 97 8.40 -11.53 9.86
N TYR A 98 9.13 -10.66 10.58
CA TYR A 98 8.58 -9.41 11.08
C TYR A 98 8.08 -8.50 9.94
N ASN A 99 8.81 -8.43 8.83
CA ASN A 99 8.38 -7.68 7.66
C ASN A 99 7.10 -8.25 7.03
N THR A 100 6.98 -9.57 6.89
CA THR A 100 5.77 -10.22 6.39
C THR A 100 4.57 -9.98 7.31
N GLU A 101 4.75 -10.09 8.63
CA GLU A 101 3.68 -9.82 9.61
C GLU A 101 3.23 -8.36 9.52
N TYR A 102 4.18 -7.44 9.39
CA TYR A 102 3.92 -6.01 9.24
C TYR A 102 3.12 -5.69 7.96
N GLU A 103 3.56 -6.22 6.82
CA GLU A 103 2.91 -5.98 5.53
C GLU A 103 1.50 -6.59 5.48
N LYS A 104 1.31 -7.80 6.04
CA LYS A 104 -0.02 -8.42 6.17
C LYS A 104 -0.92 -7.67 7.13
N SER A 105 -0.38 -7.13 8.23
CA SER A 105 -1.16 -6.26 9.13
C SER A 105 -1.56 -4.95 8.44
N THR A 106 -0.72 -4.44 7.53
CA THR A 106 -1.05 -3.28 6.69
C THR A 106 -2.18 -3.61 5.72
N ASP A 107 -2.10 -4.75 5.01
CA ASP A 107 -3.18 -5.25 4.15
C ASP A 107 -4.50 -5.38 4.94
N ASP A 108 -4.46 -5.88 6.18
CA ASP A 108 -5.64 -5.98 7.06
C ASP A 108 -6.27 -4.61 7.34
N ARG A 109 -5.46 -3.59 7.63
CA ARG A 109 -5.96 -2.22 7.82
C ARG A 109 -6.61 -1.68 6.55
N VAL A 110 -6.01 -1.93 5.38
CA VAL A 110 -6.60 -1.54 4.09
C VAL A 110 -7.97 -2.17 3.89
N ILE A 111 -8.12 -3.46 4.23
CA ILE A 111 -9.36 -4.22 4.06
C ILE A 111 -10.43 -3.78 5.07
N PHE A 112 -10.10 -3.81 6.36
CA PHE A 112 -11.10 -3.73 7.44
C PHE A 112 -11.29 -2.32 7.99
N GLU A 113 -10.23 -1.50 8.05
CA GLU A 113 -10.32 -0.15 8.61
C GLU A 113 -10.61 0.90 7.52
N LYS A 114 -9.95 0.77 6.36
CA LYS A 114 -9.98 1.80 5.31
C LYS A 114 -11.01 1.54 4.21
N GLY A 115 -11.53 0.31 4.12
CA GLY A 115 -12.58 -0.08 3.18
C GLY A 115 -12.12 -0.24 1.74
N TYR A 116 -10.82 -0.43 1.49
CA TYR A 116 -10.22 -0.55 0.15
C TYR A 116 -9.82 -1.98 -0.22
N GLY A 117 -10.40 -2.98 0.46
CA GLY A 117 -10.00 -4.38 0.28
C GLY A 117 -10.29 -4.93 -1.13
N LYS A 118 -11.37 -4.49 -1.80
CA LYS A 118 -11.70 -4.93 -3.17
C LYS A 118 -10.72 -4.35 -4.19
N GLU A 119 -10.35 -3.09 -4.04
CA GLU A 119 -9.34 -2.39 -4.83
C GLU A 119 -7.96 -3.04 -4.67
N LEU A 120 -7.58 -3.34 -3.42
CA LEU A 120 -6.32 -4.02 -3.11
C LEU A 120 -6.30 -5.43 -3.70
N MET A 121 -7.39 -6.19 -3.57
CA MET A 121 -7.53 -7.51 -4.18
C MET A 121 -7.28 -7.46 -5.69
N LYS A 122 -7.90 -6.50 -6.40
CA LYS A 122 -7.69 -6.32 -7.85
C LYS A 122 -6.25 -5.94 -8.19
N ALA A 123 -5.61 -5.09 -7.38
CA ALA A 123 -4.21 -4.77 -7.54
C ALA A 123 -3.30 -6.02 -7.37
N ARG A 124 -3.62 -6.92 -6.42
CA ARG A 124 -2.89 -8.19 -6.23
C ARG A 124 -3.14 -9.16 -7.39
N GLU A 125 -4.40 -9.38 -7.79
CA GLU A 125 -4.76 -10.24 -8.93
C GLU A 125 -3.97 -9.84 -10.20
N LYS A 126 -3.85 -8.54 -10.46
CA LYS A 126 -3.14 -8.07 -11.64
C LYS A 126 -1.64 -8.36 -11.56
N ARG A 127 -1.03 -8.20 -10.38
CA ARG A 127 0.38 -8.51 -10.17
C ARG A 127 0.65 -10.01 -10.29
N GLU A 128 -0.23 -10.83 -9.73
CA GLU A 128 -0.19 -12.29 -9.81
C GLU A 128 -0.33 -12.81 -11.24
N LYS A 129 -1.06 -12.11 -12.11
CA LYS A 129 -1.17 -12.48 -13.53
C LYS A 129 0.12 -12.27 -14.30
N ILE A 130 0.89 -11.22 -13.95
CA ILE A 130 2.12 -10.87 -14.66
C ILE A 130 3.27 -11.80 -14.25
N LYS A 131 3.30 -12.23 -12.98
CA LYS A 131 4.33 -13.13 -12.43
C LYS A 131 5.77 -12.71 -12.76
N ASP A 132 6.05 -11.41 -12.66
CA ASP A 132 7.41 -10.95 -12.92
C ASP A 132 8.39 -11.42 -11.82
N LYS A 133 9.70 -11.31 -12.08
CA LYS A 133 10.73 -11.71 -11.11
C LYS A 133 10.53 -11.14 -9.71
N ASN A 134 9.95 -9.94 -9.61
CA ASN A 134 9.71 -9.27 -8.34
C ASN A 134 8.43 -9.76 -7.64
N TYR A 135 7.43 -10.23 -8.38
CA TYR A 135 6.30 -10.94 -7.79
C TYR A 135 6.77 -12.18 -7.03
N GLU A 136 7.62 -13.02 -7.63
CA GLU A 136 8.11 -14.24 -6.96
C GLU A 136 8.90 -13.93 -5.68
N LEU A 137 9.64 -12.82 -5.65
CA LEU A 137 10.38 -12.38 -4.46
C LEU A 137 9.47 -11.88 -3.32
N LEU A 138 8.28 -11.37 -3.64
CA LEU A 138 7.43 -10.63 -2.72
C LEU A 138 6.11 -11.34 -2.38
N LYS A 139 5.73 -12.40 -3.10
CA LYS A 139 4.43 -13.06 -2.97
C LYS A 139 4.10 -13.54 -1.55
N ASP A 140 5.10 -13.94 -0.78
CA ASP A 140 4.90 -14.43 0.59
C ASP A 140 4.80 -13.29 1.63
N THR A 141 5.27 -12.10 1.26
CA THR A 141 5.30 -10.91 2.14
C THR A 141 3.92 -10.28 2.29
N TYR A 142 3.09 -10.36 1.24
CA TYR A 142 1.76 -9.77 1.21
C TYR A 142 0.68 -10.86 1.28
N TYR A 143 -0.57 -10.48 1.49
CA TYR A 143 -1.69 -11.38 1.19
C TYR A 143 -1.84 -11.59 -0.31
N SER A 144 -2.10 -12.84 -0.70
CA SER A 144 -2.54 -13.15 -2.06
C SER A 144 -3.95 -12.60 -2.32
N SER A 145 -4.33 -12.49 -3.59
CA SER A 145 -5.69 -12.08 -3.97
C SER A 145 -6.76 -12.99 -3.36
N GLU A 146 -6.49 -14.30 -3.27
CA GLU A 146 -7.42 -15.27 -2.68
C GLU A 146 -7.52 -15.11 -1.15
N ASP A 147 -6.43 -14.78 -0.46
CA ASP A 147 -6.46 -14.49 0.98
C ASP A 147 -7.30 -13.23 1.27
N ILE A 148 -7.12 -12.18 0.46
CA ILE A 148 -7.92 -10.95 0.58
C ILE A 148 -9.39 -11.26 0.31
N LYS A 149 -9.70 -12.07 -0.71
CA LYS A 149 -11.07 -12.50 -1.03
C LYS A 149 -11.73 -13.25 0.12
N LYS A 150 -11.01 -14.16 0.79
CA LYS A 150 -11.51 -14.85 1.99
C LYS A 150 -11.82 -13.85 3.12
N LYS A 151 -10.93 -12.90 3.37
CA LYS A 151 -11.13 -11.84 4.38
C LYS A 151 -12.34 -10.96 4.07
N LEU A 152 -12.53 -10.57 2.82
CA LEU A 152 -13.71 -9.81 2.37
C LEU A 152 -15.02 -10.58 2.58
N ARG A 153 -15.02 -11.90 2.36
CA ARG A 153 -16.21 -12.74 2.66
C ARG A 153 -16.54 -12.74 4.15
N LEU A 154 -15.51 -12.89 5.01
CA LEU A 154 -15.68 -12.86 6.47
C LEU A 154 -16.21 -11.51 6.98
N LEU A 155 -15.83 -10.41 6.34
CA LEU A 155 -16.36 -9.08 6.66
C LEU A 155 -17.87 -9.00 6.40
N ASN A 156 -18.31 -9.49 5.24
CA ASN A 156 -19.72 -9.45 4.85
C ASN A 156 -20.61 -10.34 5.73
N THR A 157 -20.07 -11.45 6.26
CA THR A 157 -20.82 -12.34 7.17
C THR A 157 -20.98 -11.78 8.58
N LYS A 158 -20.20 -10.75 8.97
CA LYS A 158 -20.32 -10.11 10.29
C LYS A 158 -21.28 -8.92 10.32
N ILE A 159 -21.71 -8.46 9.15
CA ILE A 159 -22.58 -7.29 8.99
C ILE A 159 -24.05 -7.72 8.80
N ASN A 160 -24.29 -9.01 8.52
CA ASN A 160 -25.61 -9.65 8.50
C ASN A 160 -25.88 -10.36 9.83
#